data_AF-A0A7H8LSD9-F1
#
_entry.id   AF-A0A7H8LSD9-F1
#
_cell.length_a   1.000
_cell.length_b   1.000
_cell.length_c   1.000
_cell.angle_alpha   90.00
_cell.angle_beta   90.00
_cell.angle_gamma   90.00
#
_symmetry.space_group_name_H-M   'P 1'
#
loop_
_entity.id
_entity.type
_entity.pdbx_description
1 polymer ?
#
loop_
_entity_poly.entity_id
_entity_poly.type
_entity_poly.pdbx_seq_one_letter_code
_entity_poly.pdbx_strand_id
1 'polypeptide(L)'
;MVEDGSAESALSLAKGRNRRPRSGSKRRRVLYILLSDDEHAAVSRAAEREHLATAAWAALMLLAAASGTPRVEHNQVREVLKAVMQARGQAQRIGVNLNQAVAALNSGEVSSTIQWYARAAAQTVRKLDELADDLRKRLP
;
A
#
# COMPACT_ATOMS: atom_id res chain seq x y z
N MET A 1 -43.65 -66.57 -12.85
CA MET A 1 -42.69 -65.88 -13.72
C MET A 1 -42.59 -64.45 -13.21
N VAL A 2 -41.60 -64.04 -12.39
CA VAL A 2 -40.27 -64.65 -12.11
C VAL A 2 -39.43 -64.69 -13.39
N GLU A 3 -38.26 -64.04 -13.56
CA GLU A 3 -37.36 -63.25 -12.68
C GLU A 3 -36.77 -62.06 -13.52
N ASP A 4 -35.83 -61.16 -13.19
CA ASP A 4 -34.83 -60.95 -12.10
C ASP A 4 -34.38 -59.45 -12.06
N GLY A 5 -33.55 -59.06 -11.07
CA GLY A 5 -32.52 -58.01 -11.22
C GLY A 5 -32.99 -56.55 -11.13
N SER A 6 -32.85 -55.80 -10.03
CA SER A 6 -32.02 -55.93 -8.82
C SER A 6 -30.50 -55.71 -8.98
N ALA A 7 -30.07 -54.73 -9.81
CA ALA A 7 -28.64 -54.47 -10.02
C ALA A 7 -28.19 -53.00 -10.33
N GLU A 8 -28.76 -51.94 -9.71
CA GLU A 8 -28.16 -50.58 -9.86
C GLU A 8 -28.23 -49.62 -8.65
N SER A 9 -28.86 -49.99 -7.53
CA SER A 9 -29.12 -49.09 -6.38
C SER A 9 -27.90 -48.71 -5.51
N ALA A 10 -26.66 -48.79 -6.02
CA ALA A 10 -25.43 -48.76 -5.21
C ALA A 10 -24.49 -47.55 -5.42
N LEU A 11 -24.68 -46.71 -6.46
CA LEU A 11 -23.68 -45.71 -6.89
C LEU A 11 -24.15 -44.24 -6.89
N SER A 12 -24.58 -43.72 -5.73
CA SER A 12 -24.56 -42.25 -5.50
C SER A 12 -24.48 -41.76 -4.04
N LEU A 13 -24.15 -42.62 -3.08
CA LEU A 13 -23.90 -42.23 -1.67
C LEU A 13 -22.54 -41.52 -1.46
N ALA A 14 -22.15 -40.65 -2.40
CA ALA A 14 -20.86 -39.95 -2.42
C ALA A 14 -20.95 -38.45 -2.74
N LYS A 15 -22.14 -37.83 -2.70
CA LYS A 15 -22.27 -36.36 -2.79
C LYS A 15 -22.37 -35.71 -1.41
N GLY A 16 -21.28 -35.83 -0.64
CA GLY A 16 -21.05 -35.11 0.61
C GLY A 16 -21.30 -33.62 0.39
N ARG A 17 -22.48 -33.15 0.81
CA ARG A 17 -23.04 -31.86 0.40
C ARG A 17 -22.33 -30.76 1.19
N ASN A 18 -21.17 -30.33 0.68
CA ASN A 18 -20.24 -29.38 1.29
C ASN A 18 -20.93 -28.03 1.55
N ARG A 19 -21.69 -27.97 2.65
CA ARG A 19 -22.36 -26.79 3.18
C ARG A 19 -21.31 -25.90 3.82
N ARG A 20 -20.50 -25.26 2.98
CA ARG A 20 -19.56 -24.20 3.35
C ARG A 20 -20.28 -23.25 4.31
N PRO A 21 -19.88 -23.18 5.60
CA PRO A 21 -20.66 -22.46 6.59
C PRO A 21 -20.71 -20.99 6.20
N ARG A 22 -21.92 -20.45 6.05
CA ARG A 22 -22.13 -19.02 5.79
C ARG A 22 -21.91 -18.21 7.06
N SER A 23 -20.65 -18.16 7.49
CA SER A 23 -20.18 -17.22 8.50
C SER A 23 -20.33 -15.79 7.97
N GLY A 24 -20.59 -14.85 8.88
CA GLY A 24 -21.04 -13.49 8.55
C GLY A 24 -22.56 -13.38 8.51
N SER A 25 -23.09 -12.49 9.35
CA SER A 25 -24.51 -12.15 9.35
C SER A 25 -24.96 -11.65 7.97
N LYS A 26 -26.19 -12.01 7.55
CA LYS A 26 -26.75 -11.52 6.28
C LYS A 26 -26.70 -9.98 6.28
N ARG A 27 -26.05 -9.36 5.29
CA ARG A 27 -26.02 -7.89 5.13
C ARG A 27 -27.47 -7.38 5.04
N ARG A 28 -27.92 -6.58 6.00
CA ARG A 28 -29.34 -6.15 6.16
C ARG A 28 -29.63 -4.73 5.62
N ARG A 29 -28.63 -4.06 5.04
CA ARG A 29 -28.74 -2.71 4.48
C ARG A 29 -28.28 -2.72 3.04
N VAL A 30 -28.90 -1.89 2.21
CA VAL A 30 -28.56 -1.65 0.81
C VAL A 30 -28.24 -0.16 0.68
N LEU A 31 -27.21 0.16 -0.11
CA LEU A 31 -26.89 1.50 -0.56
C LEU A 31 -27.11 1.52 -2.08
N TYR A 32 -27.85 2.51 -2.56
CA TYR A 32 -27.97 2.80 -3.98
C TYR A 32 -27.02 3.95 -4.32
N ILE A 33 -26.34 3.84 -5.44
CA ILE A 33 -25.44 4.86 -5.98
C ILE A 33 -25.89 5.07 -7.42
N LEU A 34 -26.34 6.28 -7.74
CA LEU A 34 -26.61 6.67 -9.11
C LEU A 34 -25.28 7.16 -9.70
N LEU A 35 -25.00 6.73 -10.92
CA LEU A 35 -23.79 7.07 -11.69
C LEU A 35 -24.24 7.47 -13.09
N SER A 36 -23.52 8.39 -13.72
CA SER A 36 -23.54 8.55 -15.17
C SER A 36 -22.90 7.34 -15.87
N ASP A 37 -23.12 7.20 -17.18
CA ASP A 37 -22.57 6.11 -17.98
C ASP A 37 -21.03 6.09 -17.95
N ASP A 38 -20.38 7.26 -17.99
CA ASP A 38 -18.92 7.39 -17.90
C ASP A 38 -18.37 6.94 -16.54
N GLU A 39 -19.05 7.33 -15.44
CA GLU A 39 -18.68 6.89 -14.09
C GLU A 39 -18.89 5.37 -13.92
N HIS A 40 -20.01 4.83 -14.42
CA HIS A 40 -20.28 3.39 -14.40
C HIS A 40 -19.25 2.61 -15.23
N ALA A 41 -18.84 3.13 -16.39
CA ALA A 41 -17.78 2.56 -17.22
C ALA A 41 -16.39 2.68 -16.59
N ALA A 42 -16.11 3.72 -15.79
CA ALA A 42 -14.88 3.85 -15.02
C ALA A 42 -14.80 2.82 -13.87
N VAL A 43 -15.89 2.68 -13.11
CA VAL A 43 -15.99 1.72 -11.98
C VAL A 43 -15.97 0.27 -12.48
N SER A 44 -16.67 -0.05 -13.58
CA SER A 44 -16.68 -1.39 -14.15
C SER A 44 -15.31 -1.83 -14.67
N ARG A 45 -14.61 -0.97 -15.42
CA ARG A 45 -13.22 -1.22 -15.85
C ARG A 45 -12.24 -1.38 -14.69
N ALA A 46 -12.52 -0.78 -13.52
CA ALA A 46 -11.71 -0.98 -12.33
C ALA A 46 -11.95 -2.36 -11.69
N ALA A 47 -13.22 -2.76 -11.57
CA ALA A 47 -13.61 -4.08 -11.08
C ALA A 47 -13.10 -5.22 -11.98
N GLU A 48 -13.13 -5.04 -13.30
CA GLU A 48 -12.60 -5.99 -14.31
C GLU A 48 -11.11 -6.30 -14.11
N ARG A 49 -10.29 -5.27 -13.84
CA ARG A 49 -8.84 -5.42 -13.57
C ARG A 49 -8.53 -6.20 -12.30
N GLU A 50 -9.46 -6.26 -11.36
CA GLU A 50 -9.36 -7.03 -10.12
C GLU A 50 -10.19 -8.33 -10.16
N HIS A 51 -10.77 -8.66 -11.31
CA HIS A 51 -11.67 -9.81 -11.52
C HIS A 51 -12.85 -9.89 -10.54
N LEU A 52 -13.37 -8.72 -10.16
CA LEU A 52 -14.51 -8.55 -9.28
C LEU A 52 -15.75 -8.06 -10.04
N ALA A 53 -16.94 -8.36 -9.52
CA ALA A 53 -18.17 -7.72 -9.98
C ALA A 53 -18.19 -6.24 -9.56
N THR A 54 -18.66 -5.33 -10.43
CA THR A 54 -18.69 -3.87 -10.22
C THR A 54 -19.19 -3.46 -8.83
N ALA A 55 -20.33 -3.99 -8.39
CA ALA A 55 -20.90 -3.69 -7.08
C ALA A 55 -20.11 -4.28 -5.88
N ALA A 56 -19.36 -5.36 -6.08
CA ALA A 56 -18.49 -5.94 -5.06
C ALA A 56 -17.21 -5.11 -4.90
N TRP A 57 -16.59 -4.70 -6.01
CA TRP A 57 -15.44 -3.79 -6.02
C TRP A 57 -15.79 -2.44 -5.38
N ALA A 58 -16.89 -1.81 -5.80
CA ALA A 58 -17.35 -0.54 -5.24
C ALA A 58 -17.62 -0.63 -3.72
N ALA A 59 -18.25 -1.72 -3.26
CA ALA A 59 -18.49 -1.94 -1.83
C ALA A 59 -17.20 -2.16 -1.02
N LEU A 60 -16.17 -2.80 -1.59
CA LEU A 60 -14.87 -2.95 -0.95
C LEU A 60 -14.11 -1.62 -0.89
N MET A 61 -14.13 -0.83 -1.97
CA MET A 61 -13.50 0.49 -2.03
C MET A 61 -14.13 1.49 -1.04
N LEU A 62 -15.46 1.53 -0.96
CA LEU A 62 -16.18 2.36 0.01
C LEU A 62 -15.89 1.91 1.45
N LEU A 63 -15.82 0.60 1.71
CA LEU A 63 -15.47 0.08 3.03
C LEU A 63 -14.02 0.42 3.41
N ALA A 64 -13.07 0.29 2.49
CA ALA A 64 -11.66 0.61 2.74
C ALA A 64 -11.47 2.11 3.05
N ALA A 65 -12.14 2.99 2.29
CA ALA A 65 -12.15 4.44 2.54
C ALA A 65 -12.78 4.79 3.90
N ALA A 66 -13.97 4.25 4.20
CA ALA A 66 -14.65 4.47 5.48
C ALA A 66 -13.90 3.87 6.68
N SER A 67 -13.10 2.82 6.47
CA SER A 67 -12.28 2.17 7.51
C SER A 67 -10.88 2.79 7.66
N GLY A 68 -10.59 3.89 6.96
CA GLY A 68 -9.27 4.54 6.97
C GLY A 68 -8.10 3.64 6.55
N THR A 69 -8.37 2.54 5.84
CA THR A 69 -7.37 1.52 5.56
C THR A 69 -6.42 2.04 4.47
N PRO A 70 -5.12 2.21 4.73
CA PRO A 70 -4.21 2.81 3.76
C PRO A 70 -4.08 1.91 2.54
N ARG A 71 -4.39 2.48 1.35
CA ARG A 71 -4.14 1.86 0.03
C ARG A 71 -2.72 1.29 -0.02
N VAL A 72 -2.54 0.22 -0.80
CA VAL A 72 -1.22 -0.38 -1.07
C VAL A 72 -0.25 0.68 -1.61
N GLU A 73 -0.73 1.58 -2.48
CA GLU A 73 -0.02 2.77 -2.97
C GLU A 73 0.47 3.68 -1.84
N HIS A 74 -0.38 3.97 -0.84
CA HIS A 74 0.00 4.80 0.32
C HIS A 74 1.01 4.09 1.22
N ASN A 75 0.97 2.76 1.33
CA ASN A 75 1.96 1.99 2.08
C ASN A 75 3.34 2.08 1.42
N GLN A 76 3.39 2.00 0.08
CA GLN A 76 4.63 2.20 -0.68
C GLN A 76 5.18 3.63 -0.50
N VAL A 77 4.33 4.65 -0.55
CA VAL A 77 4.73 6.06 -0.30
C VAL A 77 5.21 6.27 1.15
N ARG A 78 4.58 5.63 2.15
CA ARG A 78 5.00 5.71 3.57
C ARG A 78 6.35 5.02 3.81
N GLU A 79 6.62 3.86 3.20
CA GLU A 79 7.94 3.20 3.32
C GLU A 79 9.05 3.97 2.56
N VAL A 80 8.74 4.61 1.42
CA VAL A 80 9.69 5.53 0.76
C VAL A 80 9.98 6.76 1.64
N LEU A 81 8.96 7.38 2.23
CA LEU A 81 9.14 8.50 3.17
C LEU A 81 10.01 8.11 4.37
N LYS A 82 9.77 6.95 4.96
CA LYS A 82 10.57 6.37 6.05
C LYS A 82 12.03 6.14 5.65
N ALA A 83 12.30 5.64 4.45
CA ALA A 83 13.66 5.50 3.92
C ALA A 83 14.35 6.86 3.71
N VAL A 84 13.62 7.86 3.20
CA VAL A 84 14.12 9.24 3.05
C VAL A 84 14.45 9.86 4.41
N MET A 85 13.61 9.68 5.43
CA MET A 85 13.88 10.14 6.80
C MET A 85 15.10 9.44 7.43
N GLN A 86 15.34 8.15 7.14
CA GLN A 86 16.54 7.44 7.57
C GLN A 86 17.81 7.98 6.89
N ALA A 87 17.77 8.16 5.56
CA ALA A 87 18.88 8.75 4.79
C ALA A 87 19.22 10.18 5.27
N ARG A 88 18.19 10.99 5.57
CA ARG A 88 18.33 12.33 6.17
C ARG A 88 19.09 12.27 7.50
N GLY A 89 18.71 11.35 8.39
CA GLY A 89 19.38 11.15 9.69
C GLY A 89 20.83 10.71 9.56
N GLN A 90 21.16 9.88 8.57
CA GLN A 90 22.54 9.51 8.25
C GLN A 90 23.35 10.70 7.71
N ALA A 91 22.81 11.43 6.73
CA ALA A 91 23.47 12.60 6.15
C ALA A 91 23.72 13.72 7.18
N GLN A 92 22.77 13.95 8.10
CA GLN A 92 22.95 14.89 9.20
C GLN A 92 24.08 14.45 10.17
N ARG A 93 24.17 13.16 10.50
CA ARG A 93 25.30 12.62 11.30
C ARG A 93 26.64 12.77 10.60
N ILE A 94 26.71 12.51 9.29
CA ILE A 94 27.93 12.70 8.48
C ILE A 94 28.37 14.18 8.53
N GLY A 95 27.45 15.12 8.37
CA GLY A 95 27.73 16.55 8.48
C GLY A 95 28.26 16.98 9.85
N VAL A 96 27.68 16.47 10.94
CA VAL A 96 28.15 16.73 12.32
C VAL A 96 29.55 16.18 12.55
N ASN A 97 29.80 14.92 12.20
CA ASN A 97 31.12 14.29 12.35
C ASN A 97 32.20 15.01 11.53
N LEU A 98 31.87 15.47 10.33
CA LEU A 98 32.78 16.25 9.48
C LEU A 98 33.11 17.61 10.11
N ASN A 99 32.12 18.30 10.67
CA ASN A 99 32.33 19.58 11.36
C ASN A 99 33.16 19.41 12.66
N GLN A 100 33.01 18.28 13.36
CA GLN A 100 33.88 17.92 14.48
C GLN A 100 35.32 17.65 14.04
N ALA A 101 35.52 16.93 12.92
CA ALA A 101 36.86 16.71 12.34
C ALA A 101 37.52 18.03 11.92
N VAL A 102 36.77 18.98 11.35
CA VAL A 102 37.25 20.34 11.06
C VAL A 102 37.72 21.06 12.32
N ALA A 103 36.92 21.04 13.39
CA ALA A 103 37.29 21.68 14.65
C ALA A 103 38.52 21.03 15.32
N ALA A 104 38.64 19.71 15.23
CA ALA A 104 39.77 18.96 15.77
C ALA A 104 41.08 19.16 14.98
N LEU A 105 41.01 19.52 13.69
CA LEU A 105 42.19 19.71 12.84
C LEU A 105 43.07 20.91 13.21
N ASN A 106 42.54 21.89 13.96
CA ASN A 106 43.30 22.96 14.63
C ASN A 106 44.23 23.84 13.75
N SER A 107 44.18 23.71 12.42
CA SER A 107 45.24 24.13 11.49
C SER A 107 45.12 25.55 10.94
N GLY A 108 44.12 26.33 11.36
CA GLY A 108 43.82 27.67 10.83
C GLY A 108 43.18 27.64 9.43
N GLU A 109 43.79 26.94 8.48
CA GLU A 109 43.22 26.69 7.16
C GLU A 109 42.40 25.39 7.13
N VAL A 110 41.08 25.53 6.93
CA VAL A 110 40.18 24.40 6.65
C VAL A 110 40.21 24.12 5.16
N SER A 111 40.86 23.02 4.77
CA SER A 111 40.97 22.57 3.37
C SER A 111 39.67 22.72 2.59
N SER A 112 39.74 23.36 1.42
CA SER A 112 38.60 23.64 0.54
C SER A 112 37.79 22.38 0.18
N THR A 113 38.47 21.23 0.06
CA THR A 113 37.88 19.90 -0.10
C THR A 113 36.91 19.55 1.03
N ILE A 114 37.26 19.83 2.29
CA ILE A 114 36.42 19.53 3.45
C ILE A 114 35.21 20.48 3.48
N GLN A 115 35.41 21.77 3.17
CA GLN A 115 34.30 22.72 3.02
C GLN A 115 33.33 22.29 1.91
N TRP A 116 33.83 21.73 0.81
CA TRP A 116 33.02 21.19 -0.28
C TRP A 116 32.20 19.99 0.18
N TYR A 117 32.80 19.01 0.87
CA TYR A 117 32.07 17.87 1.42
C TYR A 117 30.99 18.30 2.43
N ALA A 118 31.26 19.30 3.28
CA ALA A 118 30.27 19.84 4.22
C ALA A 118 29.07 20.49 3.49
N ARG A 119 29.32 21.28 2.44
CA ARG A 119 28.26 21.87 1.60
C ARG A 119 27.48 20.80 0.82
N ALA A 120 28.15 19.77 0.31
CA ALA A 120 27.51 18.65 -0.39
C ALA A 120 26.60 17.84 0.55
N ALA A 121 27.05 17.55 1.78
CA ALA A 121 26.23 16.90 2.81
C ALA A 121 25.01 17.76 3.17
N ALA A 122 25.18 19.05 3.43
CA ALA A 122 24.08 19.98 3.74
C ALA A 122 23.08 20.10 2.58
N GLN A 123 23.53 20.14 1.33
CA GLN A 123 22.64 20.16 0.17
C GLN A 123 21.89 18.83 -0.02
N THR A 124 22.52 17.71 0.35
CA THR A 124 21.88 16.39 0.32
C THR A 124 20.77 16.29 1.37
N VAL A 125 21.01 16.79 2.60
CA VAL A 125 19.99 16.90 3.64
C VAL A 125 18.80 17.74 3.17
N ARG A 126 19.04 18.93 2.57
CA ARG A 126 17.96 19.78 2.05
C ARG A 126 17.10 19.10 0.97
N LYS A 127 17.72 18.40 0.02
CA LYS A 127 16.99 17.61 -1.00
C LYS A 127 16.15 16.47 -0.40
N LEU A 128 16.62 15.87 0.70
CA LEU A 128 15.87 14.84 1.42
C LEU A 128 14.72 15.44 2.24
N ASP A 129 14.86 16.64 2.79
CA ASP A 129 13.77 17.40 3.43
C ASP A 129 12.70 17.82 2.41
N GLU A 130 13.09 18.38 1.26
CA GLU A 130 12.21 18.71 0.14
C GLU A 130 11.40 17.48 -0.34
N LEU A 131 12.08 16.34 -0.54
CA LEU A 131 11.46 15.08 -0.94
C LEU A 131 10.52 14.51 0.14
N ALA A 132 10.90 14.60 1.43
CA ALA A 132 10.05 14.14 2.52
C ALA A 132 8.74 14.95 2.60
N ASP A 133 8.80 16.26 2.38
CA ASP A 133 7.62 17.13 2.40
C ASP A 133 6.73 16.90 1.17
N ASP A 134 7.30 16.64 -0.01
CA ASP A 134 6.54 16.28 -1.21
C ASP A 134 5.90 14.88 -1.13
N LEU A 135 6.52 13.93 -0.43
CA LEU A 135 5.90 12.65 -0.09
C LEU A 135 4.78 12.83 0.95
N ARG A 136 4.98 13.71 1.94
CA ARG A 136 3.95 14.06 2.94
C ARG A 136 2.71 14.68 2.31
N LYS A 137 2.86 15.61 1.36
CA LYS A 137 1.75 16.23 0.60
C LYS A 137 0.94 15.24 -0.26
N ARG A 138 1.51 14.07 -0.58
CA ARG A 138 0.87 13.01 -1.39
C ARG A 138 0.19 11.92 -0.55
N LEU A 139 0.28 12.01 0.78
CA LEU A 139 -0.42 11.12 1.71
C LEU A 139 -1.67 11.82 2.27
N PRO A 140 -2.81 11.11 2.40
CA PRO A 140 -3.87 11.50 3.31
C PRO A 140 -3.51 11.16 4.77
#